data_AF-A0A8H6TFQ4-F1
#
_entry.id   AF-A0A8H6TFQ4-F1
#
_cell.length_a   1.000
_cell.length_b   1.000
_cell.length_c   1.000
_cell.angle_alpha   90.00
_cell.angle_beta   90.00
_cell.angle_gamma   90.00
#
_symmetry.space_group_name_H-M   'P 1'
#
loop_
_entity.id
_entity.type
_entity.pdbx_description
1 polymer ?
#
loop_
_entity_poly.entity_id
_entity_poly.type
_entity_poly.pdbx_seq_one_letter_code
_entity_poly.pdbx_strand_id
1 'polypeptide(L)'
;MRSSAALLAVASLLQLGGVAAVDVTALHNSLTAGGVSALFPTDALFLSLTVAPVNRRYSVAPVAVAFPTSPQQVAAAVQAGTAQGMPVVARSGGHSYIANGLGGSSGALVVDLSKMKSISVRSGNNTALIQTGNRLGDVALALNAAGRALPHGTCSYVGIGGHSGYGGFGFTSRQWGLTLDTIKSATVVLANGTIASASSSVNPDLFWAIRGASPSMGIVTSIEVQTFAAPASTTVFQYQWNSLDVAAASKMISALQTFAATNISPQLGIELVFAAGPSSGRVFVGVTGAWYGAASSFNSTIAPYLAIVTKPSSSTITPGSYIASVATLSAPDALNTTLKPDGHDTFYTKSLMTPSGSPMSSAAISAFVSYMAVQGFSSDTSWFVQVELYGGSNSAINAVALDSTAFSKRDTLFTIQMYASSSNLEPPYPSDGFSFLDGMANSIVANSPSGWAYGAYLNYADDRLANGNALYYGSHYARLQSIKASLDPVNTFRFPVGVTSTTTTPTGKTIRPNKSSTTCLAAASNADGAAVVVQPCTSGATNQQWTQNGATLLVFGNKCLDVTDSNTANGAKLQIWTCTPGQGGTAQRWTITSDKTIQWSGKAKCVDLTNGSTASGSVQQTWDCSSTVGAPFSNQVWNWV
;
A
#
# COMPACT_ATOMS: atom_id res chain seq x y z
N MET A 1 56.96 21.02 -10.87
CA MET A 1 56.30 21.07 -12.20
C MET A 1 55.56 19.76 -12.42
N ARG A 2 54.24 19.85 -12.65
CA ARG A 2 53.27 18.89 -13.22
C ARG A 2 51.91 19.06 -12.54
N SER A 3 51.22 20.03 -13.14
CA SER A 3 49.81 20.41 -13.22
C SER A 3 48.73 19.77 -12.32
N SER A 4 48.07 20.70 -11.64
CA SER A 4 46.63 20.78 -11.37
C SER A 4 45.76 20.45 -12.59
N ALA A 5 44.85 19.48 -12.46
CA ALA A 5 43.62 19.37 -13.26
C ALA A 5 42.69 18.31 -12.66
N ALA A 6 41.80 18.72 -11.76
CA ALA A 6 40.60 17.96 -11.37
C ALA A 6 39.54 18.91 -10.78
N LEU A 7 39.21 19.95 -11.53
CA LEU A 7 37.94 20.68 -11.41
C LEU A 7 37.26 20.59 -12.78
N LEU A 8 35.93 20.46 -12.79
CA LEU A 8 35.01 20.23 -13.92
C LEU A 8 34.67 18.77 -14.22
N ALA A 9 33.74 18.23 -13.43
CA ALA A 9 32.73 17.29 -13.90
C ALA A 9 31.39 17.63 -13.24
N VAL A 10 30.84 18.80 -13.61
CA VAL A 10 29.44 19.18 -13.34
C VAL A 10 28.79 19.44 -14.70
N ALA A 11 27.56 18.96 -14.85
CA ALA A 11 26.69 19.06 -16.03
C ALA A 11 26.91 18.01 -17.14
N SER A 12 26.39 16.80 -16.91
CA SER A 12 25.92 15.91 -18.00
C SER A 12 24.76 15.07 -17.49
N LEU A 13 23.65 15.71 -17.12
CA LEU A 13 22.37 15.03 -16.91
C LEU A 13 21.68 14.86 -18.26
N LEU A 14 21.65 13.61 -18.71
CA LEU A 14 20.60 12.96 -19.51
C LEU A 14 19.56 13.90 -20.16
N GLN A 15 19.84 14.33 -21.40
CA GLN A 15 18.78 14.66 -22.34
C GLN A 15 18.24 13.37 -22.95
N LEU A 16 17.22 12.79 -22.32
CA LEU A 16 16.33 11.81 -22.93
C LEU A 16 14.89 12.20 -22.61
N GLY A 17 14.21 12.81 -23.59
CA GLY A 17 12.75 12.93 -23.66
C GLY A 17 12.07 13.89 -22.67
N GLY A 18 11.81 15.13 -23.10
CA GLY A 18 10.59 15.89 -22.78
C GLY A 18 10.29 16.33 -21.34
N VAL A 19 11.11 16.02 -20.34
CA VAL A 19 10.93 16.54 -18.96
C VAL A 19 11.83 17.77 -18.78
N ALA A 20 11.25 18.91 -18.39
CA ALA A 20 12.04 20.08 -18.01
C ALA A 20 13.01 19.70 -16.88
N ALA A 21 14.27 20.15 -16.97
CA ALA A 21 15.24 19.92 -15.91
C ALA A 21 14.74 20.56 -14.61
N VAL A 22 14.90 19.85 -13.48
CA VAL A 22 14.53 20.35 -12.15
C VAL A 22 15.32 21.63 -11.85
N ASP A 23 14.63 22.72 -11.49
CA ASP A 23 15.29 23.93 -11.02
C ASP A 23 15.61 23.78 -9.52
N VAL A 24 16.83 23.31 -9.25
CA VAL A 24 17.34 23.09 -7.88
C VAL A 24 17.39 24.39 -7.09
N THR A 25 17.61 25.54 -7.73
CA THR A 25 17.64 26.85 -7.05
C THR A 25 16.24 27.24 -6.61
N ALA A 26 15.24 27.08 -7.49
CA ALA A 26 13.84 27.31 -7.14
C ALA A 26 13.36 26.35 -6.03
N LEU A 27 13.78 25.08 -6.07
CA LEU A 27 13.49 24.11 -5.01
C LEU A 27 14.09 24.55 -3.66
N HIS A 28 15.37 24.91 -3.64
CA HIS A 28 16.05 25.42 -2.45
C HIS A 28 15.35 26.65 -1.87
N ASN A 29 15.01 27.64 -2.72
CA ASN A 29 14.31 28.85 -2.30
C ASN A 29 12.92 28.55 -1.74
N SER A 30 12.18 27.63 -2.36
CA SER A 30 10.84 27.22 -1.90
C SER A 30 10.89 26.51 -0.54
N LEU A 31 11.85 25.60 -0.36
CA LEU A 31 12.05 24.92 0.93
C LEU A 31 12.46 25.90 2.03
N THR A 32 13.37 26.84 1.72
CA THR A 32 13.81 27.89 2.65
C THR A 32 12.65 28.81 3.04
N ALA A 33 11.85 29.25 2.08
CA ALA A 33 10.66 30.08 2.33
C ALA A 33 9.62 29.35 3.18
N GLY A 34 9.51 28.02 3.03
CA GLY A 34 8.69 27.15 3.88
C GLY A 34 9.28 26.86 5.27
N GLY A 35 10.47 27.39 5.58
CA GLY A 35 11.19 27.11 6.82
C GLY A 35 11.64 25.66 6.96
N VAL A 36 11.83 24.94 5.85
CA VAL A 36 12.18 23.53 5.83
C VAL A 36 13.70 23.38 5.69
N SER A 37 14.35 22.79 6.69
CA SER A 37 15.76 22.39 6.57
C SER A 37 15.87 21.26 5.54
N ALA A 38 16.81 21.38 4.60
CA ALA A 38 17.05 20.36 3.58
C ALA A 38 18.54 20.23 3.28
N LEU A 39 18.93 19.05 2.81
CA LEU A 39 20.27 18.75 2.30
C LEU A 39 20.18 18.43 0.80
N PHE A 40 21.15 18.92 0.04
CA PHE A 40 21.33 18.74 -1.40
C PHE A 40 22.64 18.00 -1.69
N PRO A 41 22.80 17.35 -2.86
CA PRO A 41 24.01 16.60 -3.22
C PRO A 41 25.33 17.39 -3.13
N THR A 42 25.28 18.72 -3.21
CA THR A 42 26.46 19.60 -3.06
C THR A 42 26.87 19.83 -1.60
N ASP A 43 26.02 19.47 -0.63
CA ASP A 43 26.31 19.64 0.79
C ASP A 43 27.23 18.53 1.31
N ALA A 44 28.24 18.93 2.08
CA ALA A 44 29.27 18.01 2.59
C ALA A 44 28.71 16.82 3.40
N LEU A 45 27.54 17.00 4.04
CA LEU A 45 26.92 15.99 4.89
C LEU A 45 25.87 15.12 4.18
N PHE A 46 25.56 15.40 2.90
CA PHE A 46 24.47 14.72 2.19
C PHE A 46 24.63 13.20 2.21
N LEU A 47 25.74 12.67 1.69
CA LEU A 47 25.96 11.21 1.64
C LEU A 47 25.89 10.54 3.01
N SER A 48 26.48 11.15 4.04
CA SER A 48 26.54 10.59 5.39
C SER A 48 25.20 10.62 6.15
N LEU A 49 24.31 11.54 5.82
CA LEU A 49 23.06 11.76 6.59
C LEU A 49 21.80 11.35 5.82
N THR A 50 21.86 11.17 4.50
CA THR A 50 20.64 11.06 3.70
C THR A 50 20.54 9.79 2.86
N VAL A 51 21.66 9.17 2.44
CA VAL A 51 21.60 8.27 1.27
C VAL A 51 21.72 6.78 1.58
N ALA A 52 22.33 6.33 2.68
CA ALA A 52 22.54 4.88 2.86
C ALA A 52 21.19 4.15 3.08
N PRO A 53 20.67 3.39 2.10
CA PRO A 53 19.46 2.60 2.28
C PRO A 53 19.74 1.43 3.23
N VAL A 54 18.73 0.93 3.93
CA VAL A 54 18.85 -0.35 4.64
C VAL A 54 19.24 -1.46 3.65
N ASN A 55 18.66 -1.45 2.44
CA ASN A 55 19.05 -2.35 1.35
C ASN A 55 20.06 -1.70 0.38
N ARG A 56 21.35 -2.00 0.54
CA ARG A 56 22.46 -1.52 -0.30
C ARG A 56 22.51 -2.13 -1.70
N ARG A 57 21.59 -3.05 -2.05
CA ARG A 57 21.37 -3.43 -3.46
C ARG A 57 20.96 -2.23 -4.32
N TYR A 58 20.37 -1.20 -3.70
CA TYR A 58 19.95 0.02 -4.37
C TYR A 58 20.97 1.14 -4.22
N SER A 59 21.34 1.76 -5.33
CA SER A 59 22.04 3.03 -5.38
C SER A 59 21.09 4.09 -5.91
N VAL A 60 20.53 4.90 -5.02
CA VAL A 60 19.55 5.94 -5.33
C VAL A 60 20.12 7.32 -5.03
N ALA A 61 19.83 8.29 -5.91
CA ALA A 61 20.24 9.68 -5.74
C ALA A 61 19.02 10.61 -5.66
N PRO A 62 18.53 10.93 -4.45
CA PRO A 62 17.55 11.99 -4.26
C PRO A 62 18.10 13.34 -4.73
N VAL A 63 17.23 14.23 -5.22
CA VAL A 63 17.61 15.62 -5.55
C VAL A 63 17.83 16.44 -4.30
N ALA A 64 17.02 16.19 -3.26
CA ALA A 64 17.16 16.78 -1.94
C ALA A 64 16.49 15.90 -0.90
N VAL A 65 16.89 16.07 0.36
CA VAL A 65 16.23 15.46 1.52
C VAL A 65 15.83 16.57 2.49
N ALA A 66 14.52 16.74 2.67
CA ALA A 66 13.91 17.71 3.57
C ALA A 66 13.62 17.09 4.95
N PHE A 67 13.85 17.84 6.02
CA PHE A 67 13.70 17.41 7.42
C PHE A 67 12.66 18.26 8.16
N PRO A 68 11.37 18.15 7.80
CA PRO A 68 10.31 18.92 8.45
C PRO A 68 10.11 18.52 9.91
N THR A 69 9.66 19.48 10.70
CA THR A 69 9.33 19.34 12.13
C THR A 69 7.82 19.49 12.41
N SER A 70 7.03 19.87 11.39
CA SER A 70 5.59 20.08 11.49
C SER A 70 4.86 19.69 10.21
N PRO A 71 3.53 19.42 10.26
CA PRO A 71 2.73 19.18 9.05
C PRO A 71 2.77 20.34 8.05
N GLN A 72 2.94 21.59 8.52
CA GLN A 72 3.06 22.76 7.65
C GLN A 72 4.37 22.73 6.84
N GLN A 73 5.47 22.34 7.46
CA GLN A 73 6.75 22.15 6.75
C GLN A 73 6.70 20.96 5.77
N VAL A 74 5.98 19.89 6.13
CA VAL A 74 5.69 18.79 5.19
C VAL A 74 4.90 19.31 3.97
N ALA A 75 3.86 20.11 4.20
CA ALA A 75 3.07 20.72 3.11
C ALA A 75 3.92 21.61 2.21
N ALA A 76 4.78 22.45 2.78
CA ALA A 76 5.69 23.29 2.01
C ALA A 76 6.68 22.45 1.16
N ALA A 77 7.22 21.37 1.72
CA ALA A 77 8.10 20.46 0.98
C ALA A 77 7.37 19.74 -0.17
N VAL A 78 6.15 19.25 0.07
CA VAL A 78 5.31 18.64 -0.98
C VAL A 78 5.04 19.63 -2.10
N GLN A 79 4.58 20.85 -1.78
CA GLN A 79 4.31 21.88 -2.77
C GLN A 79 5.55 22.26 -3.57
N ALA A 80 6.71 22.37 -2.93
CA ALA A 80 7.97 22.65 -3.60
C ALA A 80 8.35 21.55 -4.60
N GLY A 81 8.21 20.27 -4.22
CA GLY A 81 8.46 19.14 -5.11
C GLY A 81 7.45 19.05 -6.26
N THR A 82 6.16 19.24 -5.97
CA THR A 82 5.08 19.23 -6.98
C THR A 82 5.26 20.35 -8.00
N ALA A 83 5.64 21.56 -7.57
CA ALA A 83 5.88 22.70 -8.46
C ALA A 83 7.02 22.44 -9.46
N GLN A 84 7.97 21.57 -9.09
CA GLN A 84 9.08 21.13 -9.95
C GLN A 84 8.77 19.86 -10.75
N GLY A 85 7.54 19.33 -10.66
CA GLY A 85 7.15 18.08 -11.32
C GLY A 85 7.88 16.84 -10.80
N MET A 86 8.49 16.90 -9.62
CA MET A 86 9.32 15.83 -9.07
C MET A 86 8.48 14.75 -8.37
N PRO A 87 8.97 13.50 -8.28
CA PRO A 87 8.45 12.55 -7.30
C PRO A 87 8.71 13.08 -5.90
N VAL A 88 7.71 13.05 -5.03
CA VAL A 88 7.86 13.30 -3.59
C VAL A 88 7.58 12.02 -2.84
N VAL A 89 8.51 11.63 -1.96
CA VAL A 89 8.37 10.41 -1.14
C VAL A 89 8.64 10.71 0.32
N ALA A 90 7.92 10.04 1.21
CA ALA A 90 8.18 10.14 2.64
C ALA A 90 9.13 9.05 3.12
N ARG A 91 10.04 9.40 4.03
CA ARG A 91 10.90 8.46 4.75
C ARG A 91 10.61 8.53 6.24
N SER A 92 10.13 7.41 6.81
CA SER A 92 10.09 7.21 8.27
C SER A 92 11.40 6.54 8.74
N GLY A 93 11.39 5.23 9.01
CA GLY A 93 12.56 4.48 9.46
C GLY A 93 13.49 4.00 8.34
N GLY A 94 13.11 4.13 7.06
CA GLY A 94 13.96 3.77 5.92
C GLY A 94 14.04 2.29 5.54
N HIS A 95 13.30 1.40 6.20
CA HIS A 95 13.30 -0.07 5.98
C HIS A 95 12.54 -0.56 4.73
N SER A 96 12.35 0.28 3.71
CA SER A 96 11.77 -0.23 2.46
C SER A 96 12.76 -1.19 1.79
N TYR A 97 12.32 -2.42 1.51
CA TYR A 97 13.16 -3.44 0.86
C TYR A 97 13.60 -3.07 -0.56
N ILE A 98 12.90 -2.14 -1.20
CA ILE A 98 13.22 -1.61 -2.52
C ILE A 98 13.55 -0.11 -2.51
N ALA A 99 13.96 0.41 -1.35
CA ALA A 99 14.33 1.81 -1.15
C ALA A 99 13.25 2.84 -1.56
N ASN A 100 11.95 2.51 -1.48
CA ASN A 100 10.85 3.43 -1.83
C ASN A 100 10.85 4.71 -0.99
N GLY A 101 11.29 4.64 0.28
CA GLY A 101 11.45 5.83 1.13
C GLY A 101 12.52 6.82 0.62
N LEU A 102 13.36 6.40 -0.32
CA LEU A 102 14.34 7.23 -1.03
C LEU A 102 13.96 7.47 -2.50
N GLY A 103 12.76 7.02 -2.91
CA GLY A 103 12.23 7.14 -4.26
C GLY A 103 12.23 5.84 -5.05
N GLY A 104 12.95 4.81 -4.60
CA GLY A 104 13.20 3.55 -5.32
C GLY A 104 13.95 3.73 -6.67
N SER A 105 14.21 4.98 -7.04
CA SER A 105 14.91 5.45 -8.23
C SER A 105 15.42 6.87 -7.95
N SER A 106 16.40 7.34 -8.72
CA SER A 106 16.96 8.70 -8.56
C SER A 106 15.98 9.78 -9.01
N GLY A 107 16.12 10.99 -8.45
CA GLY A 107 15.35 12.17 -8.89
C GLY A 107 14.21 12.59 -7.95
N ALA A 108 13.98 11.90 -6.84
CA ALA A 108 12.93 12.25 -5.89
C ALA A 108 13.35 13.38 -4.91
N LEU A 109 12.37 14.15 -4.44
CA LEU A 109 12.46 14.89 -3.19
C LEU A 109 12.04 13.95 -2.05
N VAL A 110 12.97 13.69 -1.13
CA VAL A 110 12.68 12.88 0.06
C VAL A 110 12.24 13.79 1.19
N VAL A 111 11.11 13.48 1.82
CA VAL A 111 10.60 14.13 3.03
C VAL A 111 10.85 13.18 4.21
N ASP A 112 11.93 13.44 4.93
CA ASP A 112 12.38 12.63 6.05
C ASP A 112 11.69 13.07 7.36
N LEU A 113 10.85 12.19 7.89
CA LEU A 113 10.02 12.46 9.05
C LEU A 113 10.74 12.22 10.38
N SER A 114 12.05 11.93 10.38
CA SER A 114 12.80 11.59 11.61
C SER A 114 12.82 12.68 12.69
N LYS A 115 12.42 13.92 12.36
CA LYS A 115 12.24 15.00 13.35
C LYS A 115 10.82 15.09 13.91
N MET A 116 9.87 14.34 13.39
CA MET A 116 8.48 14.25 13.86
C MET A 116 8.31 12.97 14.70
N LYS A 117 8.72 13.01 15.96
CA LYS A 117 8.78 11.85 16.87
C LYS A 117 7.93 11.96 18.14
N SER A 118 7.02 12.93 18.24
CA SER A 118 6.13 13.04 19.41
C SER A 118 5.25 11.79 19.58
N ILE A 119 5.14 11.32 20.82
CA ILE A 119 4.23 10.24 21.25
C ILE A 119 3.46 10.75 22.47
N SER A 120 2.12 10.71 22.41
CA SER A 120 1.24 11.12 23.50
C SER A 120 0.25 10.01 23.81
N VAL A 121 0.42 9.35 24.96
CA VAL A 121 -0.51 8.32 25.46
C VAL A 121 -1.66 8.99 26.21
N ARG A 122 -2.91 8.71 25.80
CA ARG A 122 -4.11 9.37 26.32
C ARG A 122 -4.81 8.45 27.33
N SER A 123 -4.79 8.84 28.61
CA SER A 123 -5.25 8.02 29.74
C SER A 123 -6.77 7.83 29.84
N GLY A 124 -7.58 8.57 29.06
CA GLY A 124 -9.05 8.51 29.13
C GLY A 124 -9.75 7.62 28.10
N ASN A 125 -9.09 7.27 26.99
CA ASN A 125 -9.71 6.54 25.87
C ASN A 125 -8.86 5.36 25.36
N ASN A 126 -7.81 4.97 26.09
CA ASN A 126 -6.89 3.90 25.69
C ASN A 126 -6.24 4.12 24.31
N THR A 127 -6.03 5.36 23.88
CA THR A 127 -5.38 5.67 22.60
C THR A 127 -3.98 6.27 22.79
N ALA A 128 -3.22 6.32 21.70
CA ALA A 128 -2.00 7.13 21.62
C ALA A 128 -1.96 7.89 20.30
N LEU A 129 -1.54 9.16 20.35
CA LEU A 129 -1.20 9.93 19.16
C LEU A 129 0.31 9.79 18.91
N ILE A 130 0.67 9.25 17.76
CA ILE A 130 2.05 8.92 17.40
C ILE A 130 2.41 9.62 16.09
N GLN A 131 3.45 10.45 16.11
CA GLN A 131 4.03 10.96 14.86
C GLN A 131 4.78 9.84 14.13
N THR A 132 4.66 9.82 12.80
CA THR A 132 5.07 8.69 11.94
C THR A 132 6.57 8.58 11.71
N GLY A 133 7.36 9.54 12.21
CA GLY A 133 8.82 9.50 12.24
C GLY A 133 9.42 8.58 13.31
N ASN A 134 8.59 8.05 14.21
CA ASN A 134 9.04 7.13 15.26
C ASN A 134 9.41 5.74 14.71
N ARG A 135 10.37 5.10 15.36
CA ARG A 135 10.73 3.69 15.12
C ARG A 135 9.99 2.79 16.10
N LEU A 136 9.77 1.52 15.73
CA LEU A 136 8.91 0.60 16.48
C LEU A 136 9.40 0.36 17.92
N GLY A 137 10.72 0.22 18.11
CA GLY A 137 11.29 0.02 19.44
C GLY A 137 11.03 1.20 20.39
N ASP A 138 11.15 2.43 19.89
CA ASP A 138 10.87 3.64 20.67
C ASP A 138 9.37 3.76 21.01
N VAL A 139 8.48 3.39 20.06
CA VAL A 139 7.03 3.31 20.30
C VAL A 139 6.71 2.27 21.38
N ALA A 140 7.30 1.07 21.29
CA ALA A 140 7.08 0.01 22.26
C ALA A 140 7.48 0.44 23.68
N LEU A 141 8.64 1.08 23.82
CA LEU A 141 9.12 1.62 25.10
C LEU A 141 8.18 2.69 25.66
N ALA A 142 7.79 3.67 24.84
CA ALA A 142 6.92 4.77 25.26
C ALA A 142 5.52 4.29 25.68
N LEU A 143 4.93 3.36 24.93
CA LEU A 143 3.63 2.78 25.28
C LEU A 143 3.72 1.91 26.54
N ASN A 144 4.75 1.07 26.65
CA ASN A 144 4.90 0.18 27.80
C ASN A 144 5.15 0.96 29.10
N ALA A 145 5.81 2.12 29.05
CA ALA A 145 5.95 3.02 30.21
C ALA A 145 4.60 3.49 30.77
N ALA A 146 3.55 3.50 29.95
CA ALA A 146 2.17 3.77 30.36
C ALA A 146 1.32 2.50 30.55
N GLY A 147 1.95 1.32 30.61
CA GLY A 147 1.25 0.02 30.71
C GLY A 147 0.46 -0.36 29.46
N ARG A 148 0.81 0.21 28.31
CA ARG A 148 0.12 0.00 27.02
C ARG A 148 0.99 -0.76 26.02
N ALA A 149 0.33 -1.34 25.02
CA ALA A 149 0.93 -2.09 23.92
C ALA A 149 0.18 -1.83 22.61
N LEU A 150 0.81 -2.21 21.50
CA LEU A 150 0.29 -2.10 20.14
C LEU A 150 0.74 -3.34 19.34
N PRO A 151 -0.07 -3.89 18.42
CA PRO A 151 0.46 -4.88 17.48
C PRO A 151 1.39 -4.19 16.47
N HIS A 152 2.64 -4.64 16.43
CA HIS A 152 3.66 -4.20 15.49
C HIS A 152 4.73 -5.28 15.29
N GLY A 153 5.59 -5.10 14.29
CA GLY A 153 6.69 -6.01 13.97
C GLY A 153 7.82 -5.99 14.99
N THR A 154 8.75 -6.94 14.85
CA THR A 154 9.84 -7.17 15.80
C THR A 154 11.05 -6.27 15.57
N CYS A 155 11.33 -5.84 14.34
CA CYS A 155 12.52 -5.04 14.05
C CYS A 155 12.44 -3.63 14.66
N SER A 156 13.26 -3.35 15.69
CA SER A 156 13.23 -2.09 16.46
C SER A 156 13.35 -0.84 15.59
N TYR A 157 14.16 -0.92 14.54
CA TYR A 157 14.49 0.22 13.67
C TYR A 157 13.44 0.53 12.61
N VAL A 158 12.49 -0.38 12.34
CA VAL A 158 11.41 -0.12 11.38
C VAL A 158 10.62 1.13 11.80
N GLY A 159 10.30 1.99 10.84
CA GLY A 159 9.52 3.20 11.11
C GLY A 159 8.02 2.93 11.09
N ILE A 160 7.28 3.44 12.09
CA ILE A 160 5.85 3.16 12.22
C ILE A 160 5.03 3.66 11.02
N GLY A 161 5.41 4.78 10.40
CA GLY A 161 4.69 5.33 9.24
C GLY A 161 4.62 4.37 8.06
N GLY A 162 5.77 3.82 7.63
CA GLY A 162 5.81 2.82 6.57
C GLY A 162 5.18 1.49 6.99
N HIS A 163 5.48 1.04 8.22
CA HIS A 163 5.00 -0.23 8.76
C HIS A 163 3.47 -0.32 8.77
N SER A 164 2.80 0.67 9.37
CA SER A 164 1.34 0.73 9.41
C SER A 164 0.73 1.18 8.09
N GLY A 165 1.50 1.79 7.18
CA GLY A 165 1.02 2.24 5.88
C GLY A 165 0.60 1.12 4.92
N TYR A 166 1.13 -0.09 5.13
CA TYR A 166 0.86 -1.27 4.31
C TYR A 166 0.33 -2.48 5.11
N GLY A 167 0.28 -2.39 6.44
CA GLY A 167 -0.13 -3.49 7.31
C GLY A 167 0.35 -3.28 8.73
N GLY A 168 1.50 -3.89 9.02
CA GLY A 168 2.13 -3.95 10.32
C GLY A 168 1.82 -5.26 11.05
N PHE A 169 2.53 -6.32 10.67
CA PHE A 169 2.41 -7.62 11.31
C PHE A 169 3.46 -7.81 12.41
N GLY A 170 3.07 -8.50 13.47
CA GLY A 170 3.97 -9.12 14.43
C GLY A 170 3.24 -10.16 15.29
N PHE A 171 3.93 -10.70 16.30
CA PHE A 171 3.42 -11.85 17.07
C PHE A 171 2.11 -11.61 17.84
N THR A 172 1.77 -10.36 18.17
CA THR A 172 0.47 -10.01 18.79
C THR A 172 -0.65 -9.77 17.76
N SER A 173 -0.36 -9.81 16.45
CA SER A 173 -1.35 -9.43 15.43
C SER A 173 -2.53 -10.39 15.34
N ARG A 174 -2.35 -11.69 15.64
CA ARG A 174 -3.49 -12.61 15.77
C ARG A 174 -4.44 -12.23 16.91
N GLN A 175 -3.94 -11.54 17.93
CA GLN A 175 -4.72 -11.08 19.07
C GLN A 175 -5.44 -9.75 18.81
N TRP A 176 -4.79 -8.82 18.11
CA TRP A 176 -5.24 -7.42 18.03
C TRP A 176 -5.39 -6.86 16.61
N GLY A 177 -5.15 -7.67 15.58
CA GLY A 177 -5.10 -7.25 14.18
C GLY A 177 -3.72 -6.71 13.78
N LEU A 178 -3.60 -6.23 12.55
CA LEU A 178 -2.40 -5.53 12.09
C LEU A 178 -2.31 -4.14 12.74
N THR A 179 -1.13 -3.51 12.71
CA THR A 179 -0.97 -2.14 13.22
C THR A 179 -1.99 -1.19 12.60
N LEU A 180 -2.25 -1.32 11.29
CA LEU A 180 -3.24 -0.48 10.58
C LEU A 180 -4.68 -0.65 11.06
N ASP A 181 -5.02 -1.78 11.68
CA ASP A 181 -6.37 -2.07 12.18
C ASP A 181 -6.67 -1.28 13.46
N THR A 182 -5.60 -0.85 14.14
CA THR A 182 -5.70 -0.07 15.38
C THR A 182 -5.92 1.42 15.12
N ILE A 183 -5.63 1.91 13.90
CA ILE A 183 -5.67 3.34 13.58
C ILE A 183 -7.13 3.82 13.63
N LYS A 184 -7.37 4.86 14.43
CA LYS A 184 -8.66 5.54 14.59
C LYS A 184 -8.75 6.81 13.77
N SER A 185 -7.64 7.54 13.66
CA SER A 185 -7.54 8.74 12.83
C SER A 185 -6.10 8.99 12.38
N ALA A 186 -5.91 9.85 11.38
CA ALA A 186 -4.61 10.26 10.89
C ALA A 186 -4.61 11.72 10.40
N THR A 187 -3.44 12.36 10.46
CA THR A 187 -3.17 13.65 9.83
C THR A 187 -2.30 13.43 8.60
N VAL A 188 -2.80 13.84 7.44
CA VAL A 188 -2.22 13.54 6.13
C VAL A 188 -1.99 14.82 5.34
N VAL A 189 -0.80 14.98 4.76
CA VAL A 189 -0.52 16.05 3.80
C VAL A 189 -0.72 15.52 2.39
N LEU A 190 -1.65 16.14 1.66
CA LEU A 190 -2.02 15.77 0.29
C LEU A 190 -1.12 16.45 -0.75
N ALA A 191 -1.23 16.03 -2.01
CA ALA A 191 -0.35 16.47 -3.09
C ALA A 191 -0.44 17.98 -3.38
N ASN A 192 -1.58 18.61 -3.09
CA ASN A 192 -1.77 20.05 -3.21
C ASN A 192 -1.27 20.84 -1.97
N GLY A 193 -0.72 20.16 -0.96
CA GLY A 193 -0.29 20.73 0.31
C GLY A 193 -1.38 20.85 1.39
N THR A 194 -2.61 20.41 1.11
CA THR A 194 -3.69 20.40 2.12
C THR A 194 -3.33 19.46 3.26
N ILE A 195 -3.43 19.94 4.50
CA ILE A 195 -3.31 19.12 5.71
C ILE A 195 -4.72 18.63 6.05
N ALA A 196 -5.00 17.36 5.76
CA ALA A 196 -6.29 16.73 5.96
C ALA A 196 -6.28 15.81 7.19
N SER A 197 -7.41 15.77 7.90
CA SER A 197 -7.70 14.72 8.87
C SER A 197 -8.43 13.57 8.19
N ALA A 198 -8.10 12.33 8.54
CA ALA A 198 -8.74 11.14 8.00
C ALA A 198 -9.20 10.21 9.15
N SER A 199 -10.47 9.84 9.17
CA SER A 199 -11.09 8.90 10.11
C SER A 199 -12.29 8.20 9.45
N SER A 200 -13.00 7.34 10.16
CA SER A 200 -14.24 6.74 9.64
C SER A 200 -15.36 7.75 9.36
N SER A 201 -15.31 8.94 9.97
CA SER A 201 -16.31 10.00 9.82
C SER A 201 -15.81 11.24 9.07
N VAL A 202 -14.50 11.36 8.84
CA VAL A 202 -13.88 12.51 8.17
C VAL A 202 -12.96 12.00 7.07
N ASN A 203 -13.20 12.38 5.81
CA ASN A 203 -12.47 11.87 4.64
C ASN A 203 -12.36 10.32 4.63
N PRO A 204 -13.48 9.58 4.68
CA PRO A 204 -13.48 8.13 4.87
C PRO A 204 -12.78 7.35 3.73
N ASP A 205 -12.80 7.85 2.50
CA ASP A 205 -12.07 7.23 1.39
C ASP A 205 -10.55 7.38 1.55
N LEU A 206 -10.06 8.55 1.96
CA LEU A 206 -8.66 8.74 2.31
C LEU A 206 -8.27 7.83 3.49
N PHE A 207 -9.12 7.76 4.52
CA PHE A 207 -8.89 6.92 5.69
C PHE A 207 -8.86 5.42 5.37
N TRP A 208 -9.71 4.98 4.44
CA TRP A 208 -9.67 3.62 3.90
C TRP A 208 -8.37 3.36 3.13
N ALA A 209 -7.97 4.29 2.26
CA ALA A 209 -6.81 4.15 1.38
C ALA A 209 -5.47 4.12 2.14
N ILE A 210 -5.30 4.97 3.17
CA ILE A 210 -4.05 5.01 3.93
C ILE A 210 -3.82 3.76 4.79
N ARG A 211 -4.87 3.01 5.12
CA ARG A 211 -4.75 1.72 5.82
C ARG A 211 -4.50 0.60 4.82
N GLY A 212 -3.33 0.61 4.17
CA GLY A 212 -2.89 -0.41 3.23
C GLY A 212 -2.18 0.12 1.97
N ALA A 213 -2.31 1.41 1.66
CA ALA A 213 -1.63 2.05 0.53
C ALA A 213 -1.14 3.48 0.86
N SER A 214 -0.81 3.77 2.12
CA SER A 214 -0.55 5.13 2.61
C SER A 214 0.41 5.96 1.76
N PRO A 215 1.62 5.48 1.39
CA PRO A 215 2.60 6.34 0.73
C PRO A 215 2.16 6.83 -0.66
N SER A 216 1.17 6.19 -1.29
CA SER A 216 0.60 6.66 -2.56
C SER A 216 -0.47 7.73 -2.38
N MET A 217 -1.03 7.93 -1.18
CA MET A 217 -2.18 8.81 -0.96
C MET A 217 -1.81 10.18 -0.38
N GLY A 218 -0.65 10.27 0.27
CA GLY A 218 -0.17 11.46 0.95
C GLY A 218 0.89 11.14 2.00
N ILE A 219 1.44 12.18 2.61
CA ILE A 219 2.40 12.02 3.70
C ILE A 219 1.63 12.04 5.03
N VAL A 220 1.46 10.86 5.64
CA VAL A 220 0.87 10.75 6.98
C VAL A 220 1.91 11.24 7.98
N THR A 221 1.56 12.26 8.77
CA THR A 221 2.44 12.91 9.75
C THR A 221 2.21 12.42 11.18
N SER A 222 0.98 12.01 11.49
CA SER A 222 0.63 11.36 12.75
C SER A 222 -0.57 10.42 12.59
N ILE A 223 -0.61 9.39 13.43
CA ILE A 223 -1.72 8.45 13.57
C ILE A 223 -2.20 8.44 15.03
N GLU A 224 -3.51 8.42 15.23
CA GLU A 224 -4.11 8.06 16.51
C GLU A 224 -4.46 6.58 16.48
N VAL A 225 -3.91 5.81 17.41
CA VAL A 225 -4.10 4.36 17.48
C VAL A 225 -4.85 3.95 18.75
N GLN A 226 -5.68 2.93 18.63
CA GLN A 226 -6.16 2.17 19.76
C GLN A 226 -5.01 1.35 20.34
N THR A 227 -4.69 1.58 21.61
CA THR A 227 -3.70 0.77 22.35
C THR A 227 -4.41 -0.28 23.20
N PHE A 228 -3.67 -1.31 23.57
CA PHE A 228 -4.13 -2.40 24.43
C PHE A 228 -3.36 -2.39 25.75
N ALA A 229 -3.90 -3.01 26.79
CA ALA A 229 -3.12 -3.20 28.01
C ALA A 229 -1.91 -4.08 27.68
N ALA A 230 -0.73 -3.69 28.16
CA ALA A 230 0.45 -4.55 28.04
C ALA A 230 0.14 -5.90 28.74
N PRO A 231 0.34 -7.05 28.07
CA PRO A 231 0.11 -8.36 28.67
C PRO A 231 0.82 -8.50 30.01
N ALA A 232 0.08 -8.91 31.04
CA ALA A 232 0.61 -9.07 32.39
C ALA A 232 1.69 -10.16 32.50
N SER A 233 1.68 -11.09 31.56
CA SER A 233 2.64 -12.18 31.43
C SER A 233 2.87 -12.47 29.95
N THR A 234 4.10 -12.80 29.59
CA THR A 234 4.46 -13.29 28.26
C THR A 234 5.45 -14.43 28.40
N THR A 235 5.45 -15.37 27.46
CA THR A 235 6.46 -16.44 27.38
C THR A 235 7.00 -16.49 25.95
N VAL A 236 8.26 -16.11 25.77
CA VAL A 236 8.98 -16.28 24.49
C VAL A 236 9.44 -17.72 24.40
N PHE A 237 9.29 -18.34 23.24
CA PHE A 237 9.74 -19.70 23.00
C PHE A 237 10.49 -19.83 21.68
N GLN A 238 11.48 -20.72 21.68
CA GLN A 238 12.20 -21.15 20.50
C GLN A 238 12.44 -22.66 20.60
N TYR A 239 12.04 -23.40 19.58
CA TYR A 239 12.40 -24.81 19.41
C TYR A 239 13.21 -24.94 18.13
N GLN A 240 14.29 -25.73 18.13
CA GLN A 240 15.18 -25.85 16.98
C GLN A 240 15.38 -27.30 16.57
N TRP A 241 15.48 -27.52 15.26
CA TRP A 241 15.88 -28.76 14.64
C TRP A 241 17.04 -28.46 13.70
N ASN A 242 18.22 -28.96 14.03
CA ASN A 242 19.45 -28.59 13.32
C ASN A 242 19.59 -29.27 11.96
N SER A 243 18.84 -30.35 11.71
CA SER A 243 18.95 -31.14 10.48
C SER A 243 17.71 -32.01 10.29
N LEU A 244 16.69 -31.48 9.62
CA LEU A 244 15.52 -32.26 9.16
C LEU A 244 15.71 -32.66 7.71
N ASP A 245 15.30 -33.89 7.36
CA ASP A 245 15.05 -34.22 5.96
C ASP A 245 13.79 -33.54 5.43
N VAL A 246 13.61 -33.61 4.11
CA VAL A 246 12.48 -33.01 3.41
C VAL A 246 11.13 -33.44 3.98
N ALA A 247 10.96 -34.72 4.33
CA ALA A 247 9.67 -35.23 4.81
C ALA A 247 9.33 -34.69 6.20
N ALA A 248 10.29 -34.73 7.13
CA ALA A 248 10.12 -34.19 8.47
C ALA A 248 9.93 -32.67 8.45
N ALA A 249 10.67 -31.94 7.63
CA ALA A 249 10.54 -30.50 7.47
C ALA A 249 9.21 -30.09 6.82
N SER A 250 8.74 -30.85 5.82
CA SER A 250 7.39 -30.67 5.24
C SER A 250 6.29 -30.86 6.28
N LYS A 251 6.47 -31.82 7.19
CA LYS A 251 5.55 -32.06 8.30
C LYS A 251 5.46 -30.85 9.26
N MET A 252 6.51 -30.04 9.39
CA MET A 252 6.47 -28.84 10.24
C MET A 252 5.45 -27.82 9.74
N ILE A 253 5.40 -27.59 8.42
CA ILE A 253 4.46 -26.66 7.77
C ILE A 253 3.05 -27.25 7.82
N SER A 254 2.85 -28.50 7.40
CA SER A 254 1.52 -29.10 7.38
C SER A 254 0.93 -29.26 8.78
N ALA A 255 1.74 -29.56 9.80
CA ALA A 255 1.32 -29.59 11.20
C ALA A 255 0.87 -28.20 11.69
N LEU A 256 1.56 -27.13 11.30
CA LEU A 256 1.15 -25.77 11.67
C LEU A 256 -0.16 -25.40 10.97
N GLN A 257 -0.34 -25.82 9.74
CA GLN A 257 -1.58 -25.69 8.96
C GLN A 257 -2.76 -26.38 9.68
N THR A 258 -2.56 -27.64 10.11
CA THR A 258 -3.55 -28.39 10.89
C THR A 258 -3.82 -27.74 12.23
N PHE A 259 -2.78 -27.28 12.94
CA PHE A 259 -2.92 -26.62 14.23
C PHE A 259 -3.69 -25.31 14.12
N ALA A 260 -3.42 -24.50 13.09
CA ALA A 260 -4.12 -23.25 12.82
C ALA A 260 -5.61 -23.44 12.46
N ALA A 261 -5.97 -24.58 11.88
CA ALA A 261 -7.37 -24.95 11.61
C ALA A 261 -8.16 -25.32 12.87
N THR A 262 -7.48 -25.55 14.01
CA THR A 262 -8.14 -25.76 15.30
C THR A 262 -8.57 -24.43 15.96
N ASN A 263 -9.11 -24.51 17.17
CA ASN A 263 -9.45 -23.36 18.00
C ASN A 263 -8.22 -22.80 18.73
N ILE A 264 -7.15 -22.48 17.98
CA ILE A 264 -5.89 -21.94 18.51
C ILE A 264 -6.13 -20.56 19.15
N SER A 265 -5.64 -20.37 20.38
CA SER A 265 -5.77 -19.08 21.07
C SER A 265 -5.12 -17.95 20.25
N PRO A 266 -5.78 -16.78 20.14
CA PRO A 266 -5.21 -15.64 19.43
C PRO A 266 -4.02 -14.99 20.17
N GLN A 267 -3.80 -15.33 21.44
CA GLN A 267 -2.65 -14.89 22.24
C GLN A 267 -1.36 -15.66 21.91
N LEU A 268 -1.41 -16.69 21.06
CA LEU A 268 -0.22 -17.38 20.58
C LEU A 268 0.22 -16.76 19.23
N GLY A 269 1.35 -16.06 19.25
CA GLY A 269 2.12 -15.73 18.08
C GLY A 269 3.16 -16.81 17.81
N ILE A 270 3.20 -17.32 16.58
CA ILE A 270 4.08 -18.42 16.18
C ILE A 270 4.47 -18.28 14.71
N GLU A 271 5.73 -18.59 14.40
CA GLU A 271 6.23 -18.72 13.03
C GLU A 271 7.19 -19.91 12.93
N LEU A 272 7.41 -20.37 11.69
CA LEU A 272 8.51 -21.27 11.35
C LEU A 272 9.62 -20.50 10.66
N VAL A 273 10.87 -20.78 11.01
CA VAL A 273 12.05 -20.22 10.36
C VAL A 273 12.83 -21.35 9.71
N PHE A 274 13.03 -21.29 8.39
CA PHE A 274 13.86 -22.24 7.65
C PHE A 274 15.17 -21.58 7.24
N ALA A 275 16.26 -22.34 7.29
CA ALA A 275 17.57 -21.95 6.79
C ALA A 275 18.32 -23.20 6.27
N ALA A 276 19.49 -22.98 5.68
CA ALA A 276 20.32 -24.07 5.18
C ALA A 276 20.63 -25.10 6.28
N GLY A 277 20.50 -26.39 5.94
CA GLY A 277 20.93 -27.48 6.81
C GLY A 277 22.41 -27.83 6.63
N PRO A 278 22.93 -28.82 7.38
CA PRO A 278 24.36 -29.17 7.35
C PRO A 278 24.79 -29.93 6.08
N SER A 279 23.85 -30.40 5.26
CA SER A 279 24.13 -31.15 4.03
C SER A 279 22.96 -31.01 3.04
N SER A 280 23.23 -31.21 1.75
CA SER A 280 22.17 -31.28 0.72
C SER A 280 21.07 -32.28 1.12
N GLY A 281 19.82 -31.90 0.88
CA GLY A 281 18.64 -32.66 1.31
C GLY A 281 18.25 -32.47 2.78
N ARG A 282 18.93 -31.58 3.53
CA ARG A 282 18.62 -31.23 4.92
C ARG A 282 18.38 -29.73 5.08
N VAL A 283 17.50 -29.37 6.01
CA VAL A 283 17.24 -27.98 6.40
C VAL A 283 17.31 -27.80 7.91
N PHE A 284 17.71 -26.61 8.34
CA PHE A 284 17.44 -26.13 9.69
C PHE A 284 15.97 -25.69 9.77
N VAL A 285 15.29 -25.99 10.88
CA VAL A 285 13.96 -25.45 11.18
C VAL A 285 13.93 -24.92 12.61
N GLY A 286 13.50 -23.68 12.77
CA GLY A 286 13.13 -23.06 14.04
C GLY A 286 11.62 -22.89 14.15
N VAL A 287 11.07 -23.07 15.34
CA VAL A 287 9.72 -22.66 15.71
C VAL A 287 9.86 -21.58 16.76
N THR A 288 9.51 -20.34 16.41
CA THR A 288 9.74 -19.16 17.24
C THR A 288 8.44 -18.43 17.49
N GLY A 289 8.29 -17.81 18.67
CA GLY A 289 7.16 -16.94 18.93
C GLY A 289 7.02 -16.53 20.38
N ALA A 290 5.81 -16.07 20.71
CA ALA A 290 5.47 -15.66 22.06
C ALA A 290 4.01 -16.00 22.41
N TRP A 291 3.81 -16.38 23.67
CA TRP A 291 2.52 -16.57 24.29
C TRP A 291 2.20 -15.39 25.20
N TYR A 292 1.15 -14.62 24.88
CA TYR A 292 0.76 -13.40 25.59
C TYR A 292 -0.33 -13.64 26.65
N GLY A 293 -0.23 -14.76 27.36
CA GLY A 293 -1.12 -15.15 28.45
C GLY A 293 -0.37 -15.60 29.70
N ALA A 294 -1.09 -16.24 30.63
CA ALA A 294 -0.49 -16.79 31.84
C ALA A 294 0.58 -17.85 31.47
N ALA A 295 1.79 -17.71 32.01
CA ALA A 295 2.89 -18.62 31.72
C ALA A 295 2.57 -20.09 32.01
N SER A 296 1.75 -20.37 33.03
CA SER A 296 1.29 -21.72 33.40
C SER A 296 0.48 -22.42 32.30
N SER A 297 -0.15 -21.67 31.39
CA SER A 297 -0.94 -22.23 30.29
C SER A 297 -0.11 -22.53 29.04
N PHE A 298 1.12 -22.01 28.94
CA PHE A 298 1.94 -22.10 27.71
C PHE A 298 2.13 -23.55 27.25
N ASN A 299 2.54 -24.44 28.15
CA ASN A 299 2.82 -25.83 27.81
C ASN A 299 1.59 -26.53 27.22
N SER A 300 0.41 -26.35 27.82
CA SER A 300 -0.84 -26.90 27.28
C SER A 300 -1.24 -26.27 25.95
N THR A 301 -0.89 -25.01 25.72
CA THR A 301 -1.20 -24.28 24.48
C THR A 301 -0.35 -24.76 23.31
N ILE A 302 0.95 -25.02 23.51
CA ILE A 302 1.87 -25.43 22.43
C ILE A 302 1.92 -26.95 22.22
N ALA A 303 1.55 -27.74 23.23
CA ALA A 303 1.61 -29.20 23.19
C ALA A 303 0.90 -29.85 21.97
N PRO A 304 -0.29 -29.40 21.53
CA PRO A 304 -0.95 -29.99 20.37
C PRO A 304 -0.11 -29.90 19.09
N TYR A 305 0.64 -28.81 18.89
CA TYR A 305 1.56 -28.69 17.76
C TYR A 305 2.78 -29.59 17.92
N LEU A 306 3.41 -29.57 19.10
CA LEU A 306 4.61 -30.38 19.38
C LEU A 306 4.35 -31.89 19.35
N ALA A 307 3.11 -32.32 19.60
CA ALA A 307 2.72 -33.73 19.51
C ALA A 307 2.68 -34.26 18.06
N ILE A 308 2.54 -33.38 17.06
CA ILE A 308 2.48 -33.77 15.64
C ILE A 308 3.88 -33.86 15.03
N VAL A 309 4.77 -32.95 15.42
CA VAL A 309 6.13 -32.82 14.85
C VAL A 309 7.14 -33.73 15.55
N THR A 310 8.33 -33.86 14.95
CA THR A 310 9.42 -34.61 15.58
C THR A 310 9.97 -33.86 16.80
N LYS A 311 10.62 -34.57 17.74
CA LYS A 311 11.21 -33.93 18.92
C LYS A 311 12.31 -32.92 18.53
N PRO A 312 12.33 -31.70 19.09
CA PRO A 312 13.36 -30.71 18.80
C PRO A 312 14.74 -31.12 19.32
N SER A 313 15.79 -30.62 18.66
CA SER A 313 17.19 -30.73 19.09
C SER A 313 17.45 -29.90 20.34
N SER A 314 16.84 -28.72 20.44
CA SER A 314 16.95 -27.82 21.60
C SER A 314 15.67 -26.99 21.75
N SER A 315 15.47 -26.45 22.95
CA SER A 315 14.37 -25.53 23.24
C SER A 315 14.77 -24.50 24.28
N THR A 316 14.35 -23.26 24.07
CA THR A 316 14.46 -22.15 25.02
C THR A 316 13.07 -21.60 25.29
N ILE A 317 12.67 -21.52 26.56
CA ILE A 317 11.35 -21.03 26.97
C ILE A 317 11.58 -20.02 28.09
N THR A 318 11.23 -18.76 27.84
CA THR A 318 11.55 -17.63 28.73
C THR A 318 10.28 -16.86 29.09
N PRO A 319 9.69 -17.12 30.27
CA PRO A 319 8.65 -16.26 30.83
C PRO A 319 9.19 -14.87 31.16
N GLY A 320 8.36 -13.85 31.03
CA GLY A 320 8.73 -12.46 31.31
C GLY A 320 7.59 -11.47 31.11
N SER A 321 7.93 -10.20 31.08
CA SER A 321 6.99 -9.12 30.76
C SER A 321 6.81 -8.97 29.25
N TYR A 322 5.75 -8.25 28.84
CA TYR A 322 5.54 -7.89 27.44
C TYR A 322 6.77 -7.21 26.82
N ILE A 323 7.32 -6.16 27.44
CA ILE A 323 8.46 -5.44 26.85
C ILE A 323 9.73 -6.28 26.79
N ALA A 324 9.94 -7.20 27.74
CA ALA A 324 11.05 -8.15 27.69
C ALA A 324 10.88 -9.12 26.49
N SER A 325 9.64 -9.52 26.18
CA SER A 325 9.36 -10.32 24.99
C SER A 325 9.68 -9.56 23.70
N VAL A 326 9.30 -8.29 23.60
CA VAL A 326 9.62 -7.44 22.44
C VAL A 326 11.15 -7.34 22.31
N ALA A 327 11.87 -7.01 23.39
CA ALA A 327 13.33 -6.93 23.38
C ALA A 327 14.01 -8.24 22.95
N THR A 328 13.50 -9.38 23.41
CA THR A 328 14.05 -10.70 23.06
C THR A 328 13.81 -11.04 21.59
N LEU A 329 12.62 -10.75 21.07
CA LEU A 329 12.23 -11.04 19.68
C LEU A 329 12.83 -10.03 18.68
N SER A 330 13.25 -8.85 19.15
CA SER A 330 13.99 -7.84 18.37
C SER A 330 15.49 -8.10 18.32
N ALA A 331 16.02 -9.06 19.08
CA ALA A 331 17.46 -9.29 19.18
C ALA A 331 18.07 -9.62 17.80
N PRO A 332 19.30 -9.12 17.51
CA PRO A 332 20.24 -8.46 18.42
C PRO A 332 20.02 -6.94 18.59
N ASP A 333 18.95 -6.37 18.05
CA ASP A 333 18.72 -4.92 18.15
C ASP A 333 18.14 -4.50 19.50
N ALA A 334 18.75 -3.48 20.10
CA ALA A 334 18.17 -2.80 21.23
C ALA A 334 16.86 -2.09 20.82
N LEU A 335 15.88 -2.06 21.73
CA LEU A 335 14.62 -1.34 21.49
C LEU A 335 14.82 0.17 21.38
N ASN A 336 15.72 0.74 22.21
CA ASN A 336 16.04 2.16 22.13
C ASN A 336 16.96 2.40 20.93
N THR A 337 16.40 2.96 19.87
CA THR A 337 17.10 3.15 18.59
C THR A 337 18.04 4.36 18.58
N THR A 338 18.12 5.10 19.70
CA THR A 338 19.09 6.19 19.87
C THR A 338 20.46 5.69 20.33
N LEU A 339 20.57 4.44 20.78
CA LEU A 339 21.80 3.89 21.35
C LEU A 339 22.85 3.52 20.31
N LYS A 340 22.43 3.13 19.10
CA LYS A 340 23.32 2.82 17.98
C LYS A 340 22.66 3.23 16.65
N PRO A 341 23.45 3.53 15.60
CA PRO A 341 22.91 3.65 14.26
C PRO A 341 22.28 2.34 13.78
N ASP A 342 21.38 2.48 12.81
CA ASP A 342 20.76 1.37 12.10
C ASP A 342 21.79 0.59 11.27
N GLY A 343 21.50 -0.68 11.03
CA GLY A 343 22.33 -1.56 10.19
C GLY A 343 22.03 -1.41 8.70
N HIS A 344 22.86 -2.07 7.90
CA HIS A 344 22.65 -2.20 6.46
C HIS A 344 22.83 -3.65 6.04
N ASP A 345 22.16 -4.00 4.95
CA ASP A 345 22.23 -5.31 4.30
C ASP A 345 22.16 -5.12 2.78
N THR A 346 22.62 -6.10 2.01
CA THR A 346 22.50 -6.15 0.55
C THR A 346 21.73 -7.41 0.20
N PHE A 347 20.46 -7.26 -0.16
CA PHE A 347 19.54 -8.40 -0.20
C PHE A 347 18.44 -8.29 -1.26
N TYR A 348 17.78 -9.42 -1.50
CA TYR A 348 16.53 -9.53 -2.26
C TYR A 348 15.51 -10.34 -1.46
N THR A 349 14.24 -10.04 -1.69
CA THR A 349 13.13 -10.65 -0.96
C THR A 349 12.00 -11.01 -1.89
N LYS A 350 11.24 -12.03 -1.47
CA LYS A 350 9.90 -12.29 -1.95
C LYS A 350 8.94 -12.47 -0.79
N SER A 351 7.66 -12.31 -1.08
CA SER A 351 6.59 -12.70 -0.18
C SER A 351 5.49 -13.45 -0.89
N LEU A 352 4.85 -14.38 -0.17
CA LEU A 352 3.68 -15.11 -0.64
C LEU A 352 2.67 -15.23 0.50
N MET A 353 1.43 -14.83 0.28
CA MET A 353 0.33 -14.91 1.24
C MET A 353 -0.63 -16.03 0.82
N THR A 354 -0.75 -17.09 1.62
CA THR A 354 -1.55 -18.28 1.29
C THR A 354 -2.99 -18.09 1.76
N PRO A 355 -4.02 -18.44 0.96
CA PRO A 355 -5.42 -18.30 1.37
C PRO A 355 -5.80 -19.36 2.41
N SER A 356 -6.64 -18.99 3.39
CA SER A 356 -7.07 -19.87 4.49
C SER A 356 -8.11 -20.88 4.00
N GLY A 357 -8.97 -20.48 3.07
CA GLY A 357 -9.93 -21.38 2.42
C GLY A 357 -9.29 -22.43 1.48
N SER A 358 -8.03 -22.23 1.08
CA SER A 358 -7.29 -23.15 0.22
C SER A 358 -5.80 -23.16 0.61
N PRO A 359 -5.45 -23.77 1.75
CA PRO A 359 -4.08 -23.77 2.26
C PRO A 359 -3.14 -24.54 1.32
N MET A 360 -1.82 -24.45 1.56
CA MET A 360 -0.83 -25.14 0.71
C MET A 360 -1.08 -26.65 0.67
N SER A 361 -1.06 -27.23 -0.53
CA SER A 361 -1.16 -28.67 -0.73
C SER A 361 0.08 -29.39 -0.22
N SER A 362 -0.03 -30.68 0.10
CA SER A 362 1.14 -31.49 0.48
C SER A 362 2.21 -31.51 -0.63
N ALA A 363 1.79 -31.44 -1.89
CA ALA A 363 2.71 -31.36 -3.04
C ALA A 363 3.47 -30.02 -3.05
N ALA A 364 2.78 -28.90 -2.84
CA ALA A 364 3.40 -27.58 -2.76
C ALA A 364 4.37 -27.46 -1.56
N ILE A 365 3.97 -27.96 -0.39
CA ILE A 365 4.82 -27.99 0.81
C ILE A 365 6.09 -28.83 0.54
N SER A 366 5.93 -30.04 0.00
CA SER A 366 7.06 -30.93 -0.29
C SER A 366 8.01 -30.34 -1.33
N ALA A 367 7.49 -29.75 -2.40
CA ALA A 367 8.30 -29.08 -3.43
C ALA A 367 9.08 -27.89 -2.86
N PHE A 368 8.44 -27.08 -2.01
CA PHE A 368 9.05 -25.94 -1.36
C PHE A 368 10.21 -26.33 -0.43
N VAL A 369 9.96 -27.31 0.43
CA VAL A 369 10.99 -27.81 1.35
C VAL A 369 12.11 -28.52 0.58
N SER A 370 11.79 -29.29 -0.46
CA SER A 370 12.80 -29.92 -1.33
C SER A 370 13.71 -28.88 -1.99
N TYR A 371 13.12 -27.79 -2.48
CA TYR A 371 13.87 -26.69 -3.10
C TYR A 371 14.83 -26.05 -2.09
N MET A 372 14.36 -25.72 -0.89
CA MET A 372 15.21 -25.20 0.20
C MET A 372 16.33 -26.16 0.58
N ALA A 373 16.02 -27.46 0.69
CA ALA A 373 16.98 -28.48 1.12
C ALA A 373 18.10 -28.76 0.10
N VAL A 374 17.82 -28.61 -1.20
CA VAL A 374 18.77 -28.94 -2.28
C VAL A 374 19.38 -27.68 -2.88
N GLN A 375 18.55 -26.78 -3.40
CA GLN A 375 19.01 -25.54 -4.04
C GLN A 375 19.48 -24.54 -2.99
N GLY A 376 18.79 -24.45 -1.85
CA GLY A 376 19.21 -23.58 -0.75
C GLY A 376 20.55 -24.01 -0.14
N PHE A 377 20.84 -25.31 -0.05
CA PHE A 377 22.17 -25.77 0.37
C PHE A 377 23.29 -25.38 -0.61
N SER A 378 22.97 -25.26 -1.89
CA SER A 378 23.92 -24.94 -2.96
C SER A 378 24.03 -23.43 -3.25
N SER A 379 23.25 -22.59 -2.56
CA SER A 379 23.26 -21.14 -2.78
C SER A 379 24.40 -20.48 -2.03
N ASP A 380 25.07 -19.54 -2.69
CA ASP A 380 26.11 -18.69 -2.08
C ASP A 380 25.52 -17.51 -1.27
N THR A 381 24.19 -17.40 -1.21
CA THR A 381 23.49 -16.37 -0.43
C THR A 381 23.28 -16.80 1.03
N SER A 382 23.28 -15.84 1.95
CA SER A 382 22.79 -16.05 3.31
C SER A 382 21.27 -15.90 3.30
N TRP A 383 20.54 -17.02 3.25
CA TRP A 383 19.09 -17.03 3.13
C TRP A 383 18.37 -17.57 4.36
N PHE A 384 17.15 -17.09 4.53
CA PHE A 384 16.18 -17.66 5.46
C PHE A 384 14.76 -17.51 4.89
N VAL A 385 13.85 -18.30 5.42
CA VAL A 385 12.42 -18.20 5.15
C VAL A 385 11.66 -18.12 6.46
N GLN A 386 10.72 -17.19 6.57
CA GLN A 386 9.75 -17.16 7.66
C GLN A 386 8.37 -17.55 7.14
N VAL A 387 7.74 -18.55 7.76
CA VAL A 387 6.33 -18.91 7.56
C VAL A 387 5.56 -18.37 8.77
N GLU A 388 5.01 -17.19 8.61
CA GLU A 388 4.35 -16.41 9.64
C GLU A 388 2.86 -16.77 9.73
N LEU A 389 2.37 -17.18 10.90
CA LEU A 389 0.94 -17.46 11.08
C LEU A 389 0.15 -16.15 11.20
N TYR A 390 -0.57 -15.80 10.13
CA TYR A 390 -1.53 -14.69 10.12
C TYR A 390 -2.91 -15.16 10.55
N GLY A 391 -3.33 -16.32 10.06
CA GLY A 391 -4.73 -16.71 10.09
C GLY A 391 -5.14 -17.65 11.23
N GLY A 392 -6.19 -18.41 10.96
CA GLY A 392 -6.86 -19.32 11.90
C GLY A 392 -8.17 -18.74 12.43
N SER A 393 -9.06 -19.61 12.90
CA SER A 393 -10.46 -19.28 13.25
C SER A 393 -10.63 -18.11 14.22
N ASN A 394 -9.67 -17.88 15.13
CA ASN A 394 -9.69 -16.78 16.09
C ASN A 394 -8.78 -15.60 15.73
N SER A 395 -8.21 -15.55 14.52
CA SER A 395 -7.31 -14.45 14.17
C SER A 395 -8.07 -13.14 14.04
N ALA A 396 -7.66 -12.14 14.82
CA ALA A 396 -8.14 -10.77 14.70
C ALA A 396 -7.84 -10.17 13.32
N ILE A 397 -6.82 -10.67 12.60
CA ILE A 397 -6.53 -10.25 11.22
C ILE A 397 -7.65 -10.72 10.27
N ASN A 398 -8.07 -11.99 10.38
CA ASN A 398 -9.13 -12.55 9.53
C ASN A 398 -10.52 -12.03 9.91
N ALA A 399 -10.72 -11.65 11.17
CA ALA A 399 -11.99 -11.11 11.66
C ALA A 399 -12.34 -9.72 11.10
N VAL A 400 -11.34 -8.98 10.60
CA VAL A 400 -11.55 -7.67 9.98
C VAL A 400 -12.18 -7.88 8.59
N ALA A 401 -13.32 -7.21 8.35
CA ALA A 401 -14.03 -7.29 7.08
C ALA A 401 -13.13 -6.88 5.90
N LEU A 402 -13.21 -7.63 4.79
CA LEU A 402 -12.37 -7.48 3.60
C LEU A 402 -12.24 -6.00 3.16
N ASP A 403 -13.37 -5.35 2.91
CA ASP A 403 -13.41 -4.00 2.33
C ASP A 403 -13.27 -2.86 3.36
N SER A 404 -12.96 -3.16 4.63
CA SER A 404 -12.85 -2.13 5.69
C SER A 404 -11.58 -1.27 5.60
N THR A 405 -10.58 -1.75 4.85
CA THR A 405 -9.25 -1.12 4.65
C THR A 405 -8.73 -1.39 3.24
N ALA A 406 -7.75 -0.63 2.77
CA ALA A 406 -7.06 -0.94 1.52
C ALA A 406 -6.31 -2.28 1.52
N PHE A 407 -5.83 -2.74 2.69
CA PHE A 407 -5.25 -4.08 2.83
C PHE A 407 -6.29 -5.18 2.54
N SER A 408 -6.10 -5.91 1.44
CA SER A 408 -7.11 -6.85 0.91
C SER A 408 -6.87 -8.31 1.26
N LYS A 409 -5.77 -8.64 1.94
CA LYS A 409 -5.38 -10.04 2.18
C LYS A 409 -5.92 -10.57 3.51
N ARG A 410 -7.21 -10.34 3.76
CA ARG A 410 -7.90 -10.74 5.00
C ARG A 410 -8.14 -12.24 5.12
N ASP A 411 -8.17 -12.99 4.02
CA ASP A 411 -8.25 -14.46 4.04
C ASP A 411 -6.88 -15.15 4.16
N THR A 412 -5.83 -14.46 4.64
CA THR A 412 -4.49 -15.08 4.71
C THR A 412 -4.34 -16.04 5.88
N LEU A 413 -3.81 -17.24 5.60
CA LEU A 413 -3.34 -18.20 6.62
C LEU A 413 -1.88 -17.95 6.98
N PHE A 414 -0.98 -18.04 6.00
CA PHE A 414 0.43 -17.75 6.15
C PHE A 414 0.86 -16.58 5.30
N THR A 415 1.73 -15.75 5.84
CA THR A 415 2.64 -14.93 5.03
C THR A 415 4.00 -15.61 5.06
N ILE A 416 4.56 -15.85 3.88
CA ILE A 416 5.85 -16.49 3.72
C ILE A 416 6.82 -15.43 3.24
N GLN A 417 7.75 -15.01 4.09
CA GLN A 417 8.86 -14.15 3.70
C GLN A 417 10.03 -15.02 3.25
N MET A 418 10.54 -14.76 2.06
CA MET A 418 11.74 -15.40 1.53
C MET A 418 12.80 -14.33 1.40
N TYR A 419 13.95 -14.53 2.04
CA TYR A 419 14.98 -13.51 2.17
C TYR A 419 16.33 -14.12 1.80
N ALA A 420 17.12 -13.42 1.00
CA ALA A 420 18.48 -13.79 0.66
C ALA A 420 19.38 -12.55 0.68
N SER A 421 20.40 -12.58 1.53
CA SER A 421 21.47 -11.58 1.59
C SER A 421 22.70 -12.05 0.81
N SER A 422 23.49 -11.09 0.32
CA SER A 422 24.91 -11.33 0.06
C SER A 422 25.59 -11.91 1.30
N SER A 423 26.56 -12.81 1.12
CA SER A 423 27.21 -13.52 2.23
C SER A 423 28.01 -12.61 3.19
N ASN A 424 28.40 -11.43 2.74
CA ASN A 424 29.12 -10.41 3.50
C ASN A 424 28.28 -9.15 3.78
N LEU A 425 26.99 -9.16 3.43
CA LEU A 425 26.05 -8.03 3.54
C LEU A 425 26.39 -6.80 2.67
N GLU A 426 27.40 -6.89 1.80
CA GLU A 426 27.89 -5.78 0.98
C GLU A 426 27.58 -5.95 -0.53
N PRO A 427 27.49 -4.84 -1.29
CA PRO A 427 27.34 -4.90 -2.75
C PRO A 427 28.55 -5.51 -3.48
N PRO A 428 28.34 -6.05 -4.70
CA PRO A 428 27.06 -6.20 -5.39
C PRO A 428 26.23 -7.38 -4.87
N TYR A 429 24.91 -7.30 -5.02
CA TYR A 429 24.03 -8.45 -4.74
C TYR A 429 24.28 -9.60 -5.74
N PRO A 430 24.39 -10.87 -5.29
CA PRO A 430 24.58 -12.01 -6.19
C PRO A 430 23.44 -12.18 -7.19
N SER A 431 23.76 -12.27 -8.49
CA SER A 431 22.75 -12.32 -9.55
C SER A 431 21.89 -13.59 -9.55
N ASP A 432 22.47 -14.71 -9.12
CA ASP A 432 21.80 -16.00 -8.94
C ASP A 432 20.81 -15.98 -7.75
N GLY A 433 21.05 -15.12 -6.76
CA GLY A 433 20.13 -14.91 -5.63
C GLY A 433 18.73 -14.48 -6.07
N PHE A 434 18.59 -13.85 -7.24
CA PHE A 434 17.28 -13.52 -7.80
C PHE A 434 16.53 -14.75 -8.30
N SER A 435 17.16 -15.55 -9.18
CA SER A 435 16.55 -16.76 -9.72
C SER A 435 16.32 -17.82 -8.65
N PHE A 436 17.16 -17.82 -7.61
CA PHE A 436 16.98 -18.64 -6.41
C PHE A 436 15.66 -18.34 -5.70
N LEU A 437 15.39 -17.08 -5.35
CA LEU A 437 14.11 -16.74 -4.72
C LEU A 437 12.92 -16.85 -5.67
N ASP A 438 13.10 -16.55 -6.97
CA ASP A 438 12.07 -16.79 -7.99
C ASP A 438 11.69 -18.29 -8.05
N GLY A 439 12.68 -19.18 -8.08
CA GLY A 439 12.48 -20.64 -8.05
C GLY A 439 11.85 -21.13 -6.75
N MET A 440 12.26 -20.54 -5.63
CA MET A 440 11.70 -20.84 -4.31
C MET A 440 10.20 -20.50 -4.24
N ALA A 441 9.78 -19.31 -4.67
CA ALA A 441 8.36 -18.96 -4.73
C ALA A 441 7.59 -19.82 -5.74
N ASN A 442 8.18 -20.07 -6.91
CA ASN A 442 7.58 -20.89 -7.95
C ASN A 442 7.37 -22.35 -7.52
N SER A 443 8.22 -22.89 -6.64
CA SER A 443 8.03 -24.24 -6.10
C SER A 443 6.70 -24.41 -5.37
N ILE A 444 6.17 -23.33 -4.77
CA ILE A 444 4.83 -23.32 -4.16
C ILE A 444 3.77 -23.14 -5.25
N VAL A 445 3.87 -22.07 -6.03
CA VAL A 445 2.82 -21.66 -6.97
C VAL A 445 2.58 -22.71 -8.07
N ALA A 446 3.65 -23.28 -8.63
CA ALA A 446 3.55 -24.29 -9.70
C ALA A 446 2.99 -25.63 -9.21
N ASN A 447 3.00 -25.88 -7.90
CA ASN A 447 2.45 -27.08 -7.26
C ASN A 447 1.12 -26.80 -6.53
N SER A 448 0.53 -25.63 -6.78
CA SER A 448 -0.76 -25.21 -6.26
C SER A 448 -1.83 -25.28 -7.35
N PRO A 449 -3.13 -25.33 -6.98
CA PRO A 449 -4.21 -25.39 -7.96
C PRO A 449 -4.17 -24.24 -8.97
N SER A 450 -4.67 -24.47 -10.19
CA SER A 450 -4.88 -23.38 -11.15
C SER A 450 -5.80 -22.33 -10.54
N GLY A 451 -5.43 -21.05 -10.67
CA GLY A 451 -6.18 -19.94 -10.08
C GLY A 451 -6.09 -19.85 -8.55
N TRP A 452 -5.09 -20.49 -7.91
CA TRP A 452 -4.87 -20.37 -6.47
C TRP A 452 -4.78 -18.89 -6.05
N ALA A 453 -5.66 -18.47 -5.15
CA ALA A 453 -5.88 -17.06 -4.80
C ALA A 453 -4.83 -16.53 -3.80
N TYR A 454 -3.55 -16.77 -4.08
CA TYR A 454 -2.46 -16.25 -3.25
C TYR A 454 -2.29 -14.73 -3.42
N GLY A 455 -1.58 -14.12 -2.47
CA GLY A 455 -1.19 -12.71 -2.50
C GLY A 455 0.30 -12.52 -2.27
N ALA A 456 0.71 -11.26 -2.18
CA ALA A 456 2.03 -10.85 -1.72
C ALA A 456 1.86 -9.72 -0.68
N TYR A 457 2.85 -9.56 0.19
CA TYR A 457 2.80 -8.58 1.27
C TYR A 457 3.68 -7.37 0.94
N LEU A 458 3.08 -6.18 0.85
CA LEU A 458 3.75 -4.99 0.34
C LEU A 458 4.81 -4.40 1.30
N ASN A 459 4.76 -4.70 2.60
CA ASN A 459 5.90 -4.38 3.49
C ASN A 459 7.15 -5.21 3.14
N TYR A 460 6.98 -6.33 2.42
CA TYR A 460 8.05 -7.14 1.83
C TYR A 460 8.08 -6.95 0.32
N ALA A 461 8.08 -5.68 -0.11
CA ALA A 461 7.98 -5.29 -1.51
C ALA A 461 9.03 -5.98 -2.40
N ASP A 462 8.57 -6.41 -3.57
CA ASP A 462 9.36 -6.99 -4.65
C ASP A 462 9.11 -6.18 -5.93
N ASP A 463 10.16 -5.55 -6.43
CA ASP A 463 10.15 -4.72 -7.65
C ASP A 463 10.24 -5.53 -8.94
N ARG A 464 10.45 -6.85 -8.84
CA ARG A 464 10.43 -7.82 -9.94
C ARG A 464 9.11 -8.61 -9.99
N LEU A 465 8.17 -8.35 -9.08
CA LEU A 465 6.94 -9.11 -8.99
C LEU A 465 6.01 -8.85 -10.18
N ALA A 466 5.87 -9.84 -11.05
CA ALA A 466 4.88 -9.81 -12.12
C ALA A 466 3.46 -9.69 -11.55
N ASN A 467 2.64 -8.81 -12.14
CA ASN A 467 1.27 -8.52 -11.67
C ASN A 467 1.19 -8.08 -10.20
N GLY A 468 2.24 -7.43 -9.67
CA GLY A 468 2.35 -7.06 -8.26
C GLY A 468 1.12 -6.35 -7.70
N ASN A 469 0.52 -5.41 -8.43
CA ASN A 469 -0.68 -4.70 -7.97
C ASN A 469 -1.87 -5.63 -7.67
N ALA A 470 -2.08 -6.67 -8.50
CA ALA A 470 -3.12 -7.66 -8.24
C ALA A 470 -2.77 -8.54 -7.03
N LEU A 471 -1.48 -8.88 -6.87
CA LEU A 471 -1.00 -9.67 -5.73
C LEU A 471 -0.99 -8.89 -4.42
N TYR A 472 -0.75 -7.57 -4.43
CA TYR A 472 -0.76 -6.72 -3.23
C TYR A 472 -2.19 -6.27 -2.87
N TYR A 473 -2.97 -5.81 -3.85
CA TYR A 473 -4.24 -5.13 -3.61
C TYR A 473 -5.46 -5.92 -4.07
N GLY A 474 -5.34 -6.85 -5.01
CA GLY A 474 -6.47 -7.63 -5.52
C GLY A 474 -7.57 -6.72 -6.09
N SER A 475 -8.83 -7.02 -5.75
CA SER A 475 -10.00 -6.24 -6.17
C SER A 475 -9.99 -4.78 -5.69
N HIS A 476 -9.24 -4.46 -4.64
CA HIS A 476 -9.17 -3.09 -4.09
C HIS A 476 -8.39 -2.13 -4.98
N TYR A 477 -7.59 -2.62 -5.93
CA TYR A 477 -6.69 -1.77 -6.72
C TYR A 477 -7.45 -0.69 -7.49
N ALA A 478 -8.56 -1.03 -8.16
CA ALA A 478 -9.34 -0.06 -8.94
C ALA A 478 -9.87 1.12 -8.07
N ARG A 479 -10.32 0.83 -6.84
CA ARG A 479 -10.74 1.88 -5.89
C ARG A 479 -9.56 2.75 -5.48
N LEU A 480 -8.39 2.16 -5.22
CA LEU A 480 -7.18 2.89 -4.91
C LEU A 480 -6.76 3.83 -6.04
N GLN A 481 -6.85 3.39 -7.30
CA GLN A 481 -6.53 4.22 -8.46
C GLN A 481 -7.48 5.41 -8.59
N SER A 482 -8.78 5.21 -8.36
CA SER A 482 -9.78 6.28 -8.37
C SER A 482 -9.52 7.32 -7.27
N ILE A 483 -9.25 6.87 -6.05
CA ILE A 483 -8.91 7.76 -4.92
C ILE A 483 -7.61 8.52 -5.22
N LYS A 484 -6.58 7.83 -5.72
CA LYS A 484 -5.31 8.43 -6.12
C LYS A 484 -5.50 9.51 -7.19
N ALA A 485 -6.31 9.24 -8.21
CA ALA A 485 -6.59 10.20 -9.28
C ALA A 485 -7.25 11.48 -8.77
N SER A 486 -8.12 11.36 -7.74
CA SER A 486 -8.75 12.54 -7.12
C SER A 486 -7.82 13.32 -6.19
N LEU A 487 -6.97 12.64 -5.42
CA LEU A 487 -6.11 13.27 -4.41
C LEU A 487 -4.78 13.79 -4.98
N ASP A 488 -4.29 13.18 -6.05
CA ASP A 488 -3.00 13.46 -6.65
C ASP A 488 -3.05 13.33 -8.18
N PRO A 489 -3.79 14.22 -8.88
CA PRO A 489 -4.00 14.16 -10.32
C PRO A 489 -2.73 14.33 -11.14
N VAL A 490 -1.68 14.93 -10.55
CA VAL A 490 -0.37 15.14 -11.19
C VAL A 490 0.67 14.09 -10.77
N ASN A 491 0.26 13.07 -10.02
CA ASN A 491 1.10 11.95 -9.60
C ASN A 491 2.41 12.38 -8.88
N THR A 492 2.27 13.30 -7.93
CA THR A 492 3.31 13.78 -7.01
C THR A 492 3.92 12.61 -6.21
N PHE A 493 3.09 11.81 -5.54
CA PHE A 493 3.54 10.68 -4.74
C PHE A 493 3.69 9.44 -5.63
N ARG A 494 4.85 9.32 -6.28
CA ARG A 494 5.15 8.21 -7.19
C ARG A 494 6.50 7.57 -6.88
N PHE A 495 6.54 6.24 -6.91
CA PHE A 495 7.69 5.39 -6.61
C PHE A 495 7.41 3.97 -7.16
N PRO A 496 8.41 3.09 -7.28
CA PRO A 496 8.21 1.71 -7.71
C PRO A 496 7.14 0.98 -6.89
N VAL A 497 6.26 0.22 -7.54
CA VAL A 497 5.11 -0.52 -6.95
C VAL A 497 4.06 0.33 -6.21
N GLY A 498 4.13 1.67 -6.32
CA GLY A 498 3.07 2.55 -5.80
C GLY A 498 1.78 2.46 -6.62
N VAL A 499 0.65 2.84 -6.01
CA VAL A 499 -0.64 2.93 -6.72
C VAL A 499 -0.51 3.96 -7.83
N THR A 500 -0.73 3.51 -9.07
CA THR A 500 -0.75 4.41 -10.22
C THR A 500 -2.09 5.11 -10.28
N SER A 501 -2.08 6.44 -10.47
CA SER A 501 -3.29 7.12 -10.93
C SER A 501 -3.67 6.52 -12.27
N THR A 502 -4.95 6.19 -12.47
CA THR A 502 -5.49 6.18 -13.82
C THR A 502 -5.55 7.63 -14.29
N THR A 503 -4.41 8.24 -14.62
CA THR A 503 -4.38 9.20 -15.71
C THR A 503 -4.60 8.42 -17.01
N THR A 504 -5.77 7.80 -17.13
CA THR A 504 -6.49 8.01 -18.37
C THR A 504 -6.70 9.52 -18.38
N THR A 505 -5.88 10.25 -19.14
CA THR A 505 -6.39 11.40 -19.88
C THR A 505 -7.78 10.96 -20.33
N PRO A 506 -8.89 11.56 -19.86
CA PRO A 506 -10.20 10.99 -20.09
C PRO A 506 -10.33 10.77 -21.59
N THR A 507 -10.29 9.52 -22.06
CA THR A 507 -10.69 9.15 -23.42
C THR A 507 -12.21 9.14 -23.49
N GLY A 508 -12.84 10.02 -22.71
CA GLY A 508 -14.22 10.36 -22.92
C GLY A 508 -14.31 10.96 -24.32
N LYS A 509 -15.43 10.69 -24.97
CA LYS A 509 -15.70 11.33 -26.25
C LYS A 509 -16.36 12.67 -25.97
N THR A 510 -16.16 13.61 -26.88
CA THR A 510 -17.02 14.78 -26.95
C THR A 510 -18.37 14.36 -27.51
N ILE A 511 -19.45 14.69 -26.80
CA ILE A 511 -20.81 14.47 -27.29
C ILE A 511 -21.29 15.78 -27.91
N ARG A 512 -21.59 15.79 -29.21
CA ARG A 512 -22.02 16.98 -29.95
C ARG A 512 -23.46 16.84 -30.42
N PRO A 513 -24.33 17.85 -30.26
CA PRO A 513 -25.66 17.78 -30.84
C PRO A 513 -25.58 17.71 -32.37
N ASN A 514 -26.47 16.97 -33.01
CA ASN A 514 -26.51 16.88 -34.48
C ASN A 514 -26.73 18.24 -35.17
N LYS A 515 -27.37 19.18 -34.47
CA LYS A 515 -27.59 20.55 -34.94
C LYS A 515 -26.34 21.45 -34.89
N SER A 516 -25.23 21.02 -34.28
CA SER A 516 -23.99 21.82 -34.20
C SER A 516 -22.74 20.95 -34.00
N SER A 517 -21.75 21.15 -34.87
CA SER A 517 -20.43 20.52 -34.75
C SER A 517 -19.44 21.30 -33.86
N THR A 518 -19.80 22.52 -33.45
CA THR A 518 -18.95 23.47 -32.71
C THR A 518 -19.28 23.56 -31.23
N THR A 519 -20.40 22.97 -30.80
CA THR A 519 -20.81 22.90 -29.40
C THR A 519 -20.84 21.46 -28.89
N CYS A 520 -20.58 21.30 -27.60
CA CYS A 520 -20.39 20.04 -26.92
C CYS A 520 -21.27 20.00 -25.67
N LEU A 521 -21.86 18.85 -25.40
CA LEU A 521 -22.53 18.56 -24.12
C LEU A 521 -21.50 18.64 -23.00
N ALA A 522 -21.84 19.33 -21.92
CA ALA A 522 -20.92 19.57 -20.84
C ALA A 522 -21.60 19.68 -19.49
N ALA A 523 -20.86 19.39 -18.43
CA ALA A 523 -21.24 19.75 -17.08
C ALA A 523 -20.82 21.21 -16.78
N ALA A 524 -21.72 22.00 -16.20
CA ALA A 524 -21.44 23.39 -15.86
C ALA A 524 -20.34 23.54 -14.79
N SER A 525 -20.22 22.56 -13.88
CA SER A 525 -19.14 22.44 -12.89
C SER A 525 -19.03 20.98 -12.43
N ASN A 526 -18.09 20.67 -11.52
CA ASN A 526 -17.94 19.32 -10.92
C ASN A 526 -18.75 19.14 -9.62
N ALA A 527 -19.67 20.06 -9.29
CA ALA A 527 -20.54 19.92 -8.12
C ALA A 527 -21.72 18.98 -8.40
N ASP A 528 -22.20 18.28 -7.38
CA ASP A 528 -23.49 17.56 -7.48
C ASP A 528 -24.62 18.56 -7.70
N GLY A 529 -25.51 18.23 -8.64
CA GLY A 529 -26.58 19.11 -9.10
C GLY A 529 -26.16 20.12 -10.16
N ALA A 530 -24.90 20.10 -10.62
CA ALA A 530 -24.47 20.98 -11.69
C ALA A 530 -25.23 20.66 -12.99
N ALA A 531 -25.78 21.69 -13.62
CA ALA A 531 -26.56 21.57 -14.84
C ALA A 531 -25.72 20.96 -15.98
N VAL A 532 -26.36 20.12 -16.79
CA VAL A 532 -25.81 19.67 -18.07
C VAL A 532 -26.23 20.65 -19.14
N VAL A 533 -25.27 21.24 -19.83
CA VAL A 533 -25.44 22.31 -20.80
C VAL A 533 -24.80 21.95 -22.14
N VAL A 534 -25.03 22.75 -23.17
CA VAL A 534 -24.14 22.81 -24.34
C VAL A 534 -23.27 24.06 -24.29
N GLN A 535 -22.02 23.97 -24.72
CA GLN A 535 -21.07 25.09 -24.78
C GLN A 535 -20.05 24.87 -25.91
N PRO A 536 -19.24 25.87 -26.32
CA PRO A 536 -18.22 25.67 -27.33
C PRO A 536 -17.30 24.49 -27.01
N CYS A 537 -17.08 23.62 -28.00
CA CYS A 537 -16.18 22.48 -27.85
C CYS A 537 -14.75 22.97 -27.58
N THR A 538 -14.17 22.54 -26.46
CA THR A 538 -12.81 22.90 -26.04
C THR A 538 -12.00 21.62 -25.91
N SER A 539 -10.94 21.50 -26.71
CA SER A 539 -10.06 20.33 -26.72
C SER A 539 -9.50 20.07 -25.31
N GLY A 540 -9.63 18.84 -24.81
CA GLY A 540 -9.14 18.45 -23.49
C GLY A 540 -9.94 18.98 -22.29
N ALA A 541 -11.04 19.72 -22.49
CA ALA A 541 -11.85 20.21 -21.38
C ALA A 541 -12.55 19.06 -20.66
N THR A 542 -12.18 18.83 -19.40
CA THR A 542 -12.63 17.67 -18.59
C THR A 542 -14.13 17.61 -18.37
N ASN A 543 -14.80 18.77 -18.37
CA ASN A 543 -16.26 18.86 -18.26
C ASN A 543 -17.02 18.52 -19.55
N GLN A 544 -16.30 18.27 -20.66
CA GLN A 544 -16.85 17.88 -21.96
C GLN A 544 -16.46 16.44 -22.35
N GLN A 545 -15.67 15.75 -21.52
CA GLN A 545 -15.22 14.38 -21.77
C GLN A 545 -16.16 13.38 -21.11
N TRP A 546 -17.00 12.72 -21.92
CA TRP A 546 -18.00 11.77 -21.43
C TRP A 546 -17.58 10.33 -21.73
N THR A 547 -17.66 9.46 -20.72
CA THR A 547 -17.30 8.04 -20.85
C THR A 547 -18.52 7.17 -20.54
N GLN A 548 -18.84 6.22 -21.41
CA GLN A 548 -19.88 5.23 -21.12
C GLN A 548 -19.28 4.07 -20.31
N ASN A 549 -19.85 3.78 -19.14
CA ASN A 549 -19.53 2.60 -18.33
C ASN A 549 -20.81 1.82 -18.05
N GLY A 550 -21.02 0.71 -18.77
CA GLY A 550 -22.27 -0.03 -18.75
C GLY A 550 -23.45 0.87 -19.13
N ALA A 551 -24.44 0.97 -18.24
CA ALA A 551 -25.61 1.82 -18.41
C ALA A 551 -25.42 3.25 -17.87
N THR A 552 -24.21 3.70 -17.54
CA THR A 552 -23.98 5.05 -17.00
C THR A 552 -23.12 5.88 -17.95
N LEU A 553 -23.38 7.19 -18.00
CA LEU A 553 -22.54 8.17 -18.72
C LEU A 553 -21.81 9.05 -17.71
N LEU A 554 -20.48 8.94 -17.67
CA LEU A 554 -19.62 9.57 -16.69
C LEU A 554 -18.98 10.84 -17.23
N VAL A 555 -18.81 11.83 -16.37
CA VAL A 555 -17.98 13.03 -16.55
C VAL A 555 -17.15 13.24 -15.28
N PHE A 556 -15.99 13.88 -15.38
CA PHE A 556 -15.02 14.05 -14.27
C PHE A 556 -14.57 12.76 -13.57
N GLY A 557 -14.81 11.59 -14.17
CA GLY A 557 -14.40 10.27 -13.67
C GLY A 557 -15.33 9.66 -12.61
N ASN A 558 -16.10 10.45 -11.85
CA ASN A 558 -16.99 9.94 -10.80
C ASN A 558 -18.40 10.56 -10.77
N LYS A 559 -18.73 11.45 -11.71
CA LYS A 559 -20.06 12.05 -11.84
C LYS A 559 -20.82 11.40 -12.98
N CYS A 560 -22.09 11.13 -12.79
CA CYS A 560 -22.97 10.49 -13.76
C CYS A 560 -23.98 11.50 -14.29
N LEU A 561 -24.32 11.42 -15.58
CA LEU A 561 -25.48 12.09 -16.16
C LEU A 561 -26.73 11.62 -15.40
N ASP A 562 -27.53 12.57 -14.94
CA ASP A 562 -28.61 12.34 -13.99
C ASP A 562 -29.84 13.18 -14.37
N VAL A 563 -31.03 12.62 -14.19
CA VAL A 563 -32.30 13.36 -14.31
C VAL A 563 -32.67 13.93 -12.95
N THR A 564 -32.74 15.26 -12.87
CA THR A 564 -33.07 15.98 -11.63
C THR A 564 -34.35 15.43 -11.01
N ASP A 565 -34.27 15.06 -9.74
CA ASP A 565 -35.35 14.48 -8.93
C ASP A 565 -36.03 13.24 -9.53
N SER A 566 -35.36 12.53 -10.45
CA SER A 566 -35.96 11.43 -11.23
C SER A 566 -37.27 11.82 -11.93
N ASN A 567 -37.41 13.10 -12.31
CA ASN A 567 -38.64 13.62 -12.89
C ASN A 567 -38.88 13.06 -14.31
N THR A 568 -40.01 12.37 -14.52
CA THR A 568 -40.36 11.74 -15.81
C THR A 568 -41.17 12.64 -16.75
N ALA A 569 -41.41 13.90 -16.40
CA ALA A 569 -42.11 14.85 -17.26
C ALA A 569 -41.24 15.32 -18.44
N ASN A 570 -41.87 15.67 -19.56
CA ASN A 570 -41.18 16.36 -20.64
C ASN A 570 -40.65 17.71 -20.15
N GLY A 571 -39.37 17.98 -20.42
CA GLY A 571 -38.67 19.18 -19.98
C GLY A 571 -37.92 19.04 -18.66
N ALA A 572 -37.92 17.86 -18.01
CA ALA A 572 -37.10 17.61 -16.84
C ALA A 572 -35.61 17.87 -17.13
N LYS A 573 -34.95 18.66 -16.27
CA LYS A 573 -33.59 19.13 -16.50
C LYS A 573 -32.56 18.07 -16.16
N LEU A 574 -31.51 18.04 -16.96
CA LEU A 574 -30.37 17.17 -16.76
C LEU A 574 -29.34 17.86 -15.86
N GLN A 575 -28.81 17.07 -14.94
CA GLN A 575 -27.74 17.46 -14.04
C GLN A 575 -26.66 16.38 -14.04
N ILE A 576 -25.59 16.62 -13.30
CA ILE A 576 -24.66 15.57 -12.91
C ILE A 576 -24.75 15.31 -11.41
N TRP A 577 -24.51 14.07 -11.02
CA TRP A 577 -24.50 13.67 -9.62
C TRP A 577 -23.46 12.58 -9.40
N THR A 578 -22.95 12.45 -8.17
CA THR A 578 -22.04 11.36 -7.79
C THR A 578 -22.66 10.01 -8.18
N CYS A 579 -21.90 9.20 -8.93
CA CYS A 579 -22.38 7.91 -9.43
C CYS A 579 -22.71 6.96 -8.26
N THR A 580 -23.90 6.35 -8.28
CA THR A 580 -24.28 5.37 -7.24
C THR A 580 -23.66 3.99 -7.55
N PRO A 581 -22.88 3.38 -6.63
CA PRO A 581 -22.26 2.07 -6.86
C PRO A 581 -23.29 0.94 -7.00
N GLY A 582 -23.03 -0.04 -7.90
CA GLY A 582 -23.80 -1.29 -7.94
C GLY A 582 -25.06 -1.28 -8.82
N GLN A 583 -25.07 -0.49 -9.91
CA GLN A 583 -26.18 -0.19 -10.84
C GLN A 583 -26.90 1.10 -10.47
N GLY A 584 -26.39 2.23 -10.99
CA GLY A 584 -26.85 3.60 -10.73
C GLY A 584 -28.36 3.73 -10.49
N GLY A 585 -28.75 4.57 -9.52
CA GLY A 585 -30.16 4.89 -9.28
C GLY A 585 -30.89 5.16 -10.59
N THR A 586 -32.19 4.86 -10.67
CA THR A 586 -32.92 4.79 -11.95
C THR A 586 -32.73 6.04 -12.82
N ALA A 587 -32.50 7.22 -12.25
CA ALA A 587 -32.19 8.49 -12.93
C ALA A 587 -30.83 8.55 -13.67
N GLN A 588 -29.91 7.63 -13.42
CA GLN A 588 -28.53 7.65 -13.95
C GLN A 588 -28.29 6.62 -15.05
N ARG A 589 -29.34 5.92 -15.49
CA ARG A 589 -29.24 4.80 -16.43
C ARG A 589 -29.59 5.22 -17.85
N TRP A 590 -28.63 5.11 -18.76
CA TRP A 590 -28.72 5.57 -20.13
C TRP A 590 -28.31 4.47 -21.11
N THR A 591 -29.04 4.42 -22.22
CA THR A 591 -28.77 3.54 -23.36
C THR A 591 -28.51 4.41 -24.58
N ILE A 592 -27.33 4.29 -25.19
CA ILE A 592 -27.06 4.91 -26.49
C ILE A 592 -27.51 3.94 -27.57
N THR A 593 -28.36 4.40 -28.48
CA THR A 593 -28.93 3.58 -29.56
C THR A 593 -28.22 3.82 -30.89
N SER A 594 -28.45 2.94 -31.86
CA SER A 594 -27.83 2.99 -33.19
C SER A 594 -28.21 4.24 -34.00
N ASP A 595 -29.37 4.84 -33.71
CA ASP A 595 -29.82 6.12 -34.28
C ASP A 595 -29.18 7.35 -33.59
N LYS A 596 -28.22 7.11 -32.69
CA LYS A 596 -27.48 8.13 -31.92
C LYS A 596 -28.34 8.94 -30.95
N THR A 597 -29.50 8.43 -30.52
CA THR A 597 -30.20 8.99 -29.36
C THR A 597 -29.61 8.45 -28.05
N ILE A 598 -29.73 9.23 -26.96
CA ILE A 598 -29.32 8.83 -25.61
C ILE A 598 -30.60 8.67 -24.80
N GLN A 599 -31.01 7.42 -24.59
CA GLN A 599 -32.30 7.06 -24.01
C GLN A 599 -32.17 6.79 -22.51
N TRP A 600 -33.07 7.36 -21.72
CA TRP A 600 -33.21 7.04 -20.31
C TRP A 600 -33.80 5.62 -20.17
N SER A 601 -32.98 4.69 -19.66
CA SER A 601 -33.30 3.27 -19.65
C SER A 601 -34.64 2.99 -18.94
N GLY A 602 -35.59 2.41 -19.66
CA GLY A 602 -36.91 2.05 -19.13
C GLY A 602 -37.90 3.20 -18.98
N LYS A 603 -37.60 4.42 -19.46
CA LYS A 603 -38.46 5.60 -19.31
C LYS A 603 -39.01 6.19 -20.61
N ALA A 604 -38.65 5.64 -21.77
CA ALA A 604 -39.04 6.15 -23.10
C ALA A 604 -38.74 7.66 -23.32
N LYS A 605 -37.74 8.17 -22.60
CA LYS A 605 -37.26 9.56 -22.70
C LYS A 605 -35.86 9.61 -23.29
N CYS A 606 -35.57 10.67 -24.03
CA CYS A 606 -34.30 10.91 -24.69
C CYS A 606 -33.70 12.22 -24.20
N VAL A 607 -32.36 12.31 -24.16
CA VAL A 607 -31.65 13.58 -23.99
C VAL A 607 -31.98 14.50 -25.17
N ASP A 608 -32.45 15.70 -24.86
CA ASP A 608 -33.08 16.63 -25.79
C ASP A 608 -32.46 18.03 -25.65
N LEU A 609 -32.09 18.64 -26.78
CA LEU A 609 -31.78 20.06 -26.81
C LEU A 609 -33.05 20.85 -26.49
N THR A 610 -33.06 21.53 -25.34
CA THR A 610 -34.16 22.41 -24.93
C THR A 610 -34.49 23.40 -26.04
N ASN A 611 -35.71 23.32 -26.58
CA ASN A 611 -36.20 24.11 -27.72
C ASN A 611 -35.31 24.01 -28.99
N GLY A 612 -34.50 22.95 -29.11
CA GLY A 612 -33.52 22.79 -30.18
C GLY A 612 -32.33 23.76 -30.13
N SER A 613 -32.14 24.48 -29.01
CA SER A 613 -31.10 25.51 -28.87
C SER A 613 -29.70 24.90 -28.78
N THR A 614 -28.77 25.42 -29.59
CA THR A 614 -27.33 25.14 -29.50
C THR A 614 -26.56 26.29 -28.85
N ALA A 615 -27.24 27.29 -28.29
CA ALA A 615 -26.59 28.43 -27.63
C ALA A 615 -25.83 27.98 -26.38
N SER A 616 -24.62 28.49 -26.20
CA SER A 616 -23.78 28.19 -25.04
C SER A 616 -24.51 28.45 -23.72
N GLY A 617 -24.40 27.53 -22.76
CA GLY A 617 -25.08 27.58 -21.47
C GLY A 617 -26.53 27.09 -21.47
N SER A 618 -27.10 26.72 -22.64
CA SER A 618 -28.46 26.17 -22.68
C SER A 618 -28.51 24.86 -21.88
N VAL A 619 -29.34 24.80 -20.85
CA VAL A 619 -29.52 23.59 -20.02
C VAL A 619 -30.31 22.55 -20.79
N GLN A 620 -29.81 21.31 -20.78
CA GLN A 620 -30.39 20.18 -21.49
C GLN A 620 -31.50 19.52 -20.67
N GLN A 621 -32.39 18.83 -21.37
CA GLN A 621 -33.57 18.24 -20.75
C GLN A 621 -33.81 16.82 -21.27
N THR A 622 -34.76 16.13 -20.66
CA THR A 622 -35.35 14.93 -21.24
C THR A 622 -36.67 15.25 -21.93
N TRP A 623 -36.95 14.59 -23.05
CA TRP A 623 -38.23 14.65 -23.74
C TRP A 623 -38.62 13.24 -24.23
N ASP A 624 -39.88 13.03 -24.61
CA ASP A 624 -40.29 11.78 -25.27
C ASP A 624 -39.37 11.50 -26.45
N CYS A 625 -38.84 10.26 -26.51
CA CYS A 625 -38.09 9.83 -27.67
C CYS A 625 -39.00 9.84 -28.90
N SER A 626 -38.54 10.39 -30.02
CA SER A 626 -39.20 10.18 -31.32
C SER A 626 -39.39 8.68 -31.56
N SER A 627 -40.60 8.28 -31.96
CA SER A 627 -41.07 6.90 -31.96
C SER A 627 -40.18 5.95 -32.78
N THR A 628 -40.21 4.69 -32.37
CA THR A 628 -39.49 3.50 -32.87
C THR A 628 -39.78 3.12 -34.33
N VAL A 629 -40.31 4.02 -35.17
CA VAL A 629 -40.67 3.78 -36.58
C VAL A 629 -40.41 5.00 -37.50
N GLY A 630 -39.53 5.92 -37.12
CA GLY A 630 -39.13 7.07 -37.95
C GLY A 630 -37.73 7.58 -37.60
N ALA A 631 -37.16 8.46 -38.44
CA ALA A 631 -35.87 9.10 -38.15
C ALA A 631 -35.97 9.95 -36.87
N PRO A 632 -34.94 9.97 -36.01
CA PRO A 632 -35.01 10.67 -34.74
C PRO A 632 -35.17 12.18 -34.91
N PHE A 633 -35.82 12.84 -33.94
CA PHE A 633 -35.87 14.30 -33.95
C PHE A 633 -34.45 14.86 -33.92
N SER A 634 -34.15 15.82 -34.82
CA SER A 634 -32.78 16.35 -34.98
C SER A 634 -32.19 16.97 -33.71
N ASN A 635 -33.03 17.38 -32.75
CA ASN A 635 -32.63 17.88 -31.43
C ASN A 635 -32.37 16.79 -30.38
N GLN A 636 -32.54 15.51 -30.70
CA GLN A 636 -32.29 14.35 -29.83
C GLN A 636 -31.13 13.46 -30.31
N VAL A 637 -30.50 13.83 -31.44
CA VAL A 637 -29.39 13.10 -32.03
C VAL A 637 -28.07 13.67 -31.53
N TRP A 638 -27.20 12.81 -31.00
CA TRP A 638 -25.94 13.19 -30.37
C TRP A 638 -24.76 12.41 -30.99
N ASN A 639 -23.84 13.13 -31.63
CA ASN A 639 -22.65 12.57 -32.24
C ASN A 639 -21.52 12.42 -31.21
N TRP A 640 -21.05 11.18 -31.04
CA TRP A 640 -19.93 10.84 -30.17
C TRP A 640 -18.62 10.94 -30.97
N VAL A 641 -17.80 11.94 -30.67
CA VAL A 641 -16.55 12.28 -31.38
C VAL A 641 -15.35 12.10 -30.49
#